data_AF-A0A3R7KY21-F1
#
_entry.id   AF-A0A3R7KY21-F1
#
_cell.length_a   1.000
_cell.length_b   1.000
_cell.length_c   1.000
_cell.angle_alpha   90.00
_cell.angle_beta   90.00
_cell.angle_gamma   90.00
#
_symmetry.space_group_name_H-M   'P 1'
#
loop_
_entity.id
_entity.type
_entity.pdbx_description
1 polymer ?
#
loop_
_entity_poly.entity_id
_entity_poly.type
_entity_poly.pdbx_seq_one_letter_code
_entity_poly.pdbx_strand_id
1 'polypeptide(L)'
;MVDNEEGWDNFGEEPQRYDGAEDAADLYAEETLATAQAITTEDDALRFDSVKEVTVLLRSAYMSRMLQKLSDYSEQDEVKKTILPEEPEYQFVIDSSTLVLRIEVEKSKAAVYLRAHYGQRFPELAMFFSDSVLYARIVRLVQNNMDLSVIIDQLDELVPSQLTAVVIACASTTAGRELSEEELHRVLEACQEIDTLEAAKQTFLEYIQRSMPLICPNLCAFLGTGITSQLFAIAGGVTALSTMDSTELAKLGSKRADDSGVLLRTTGFLSNSDLVINHPPQMRPKALRLVANTASTLARIDANRRAASQQEGYRQREMVRLKMLSWLDPPVIRGAANNTYARRGRKRPRRQTR
;
A
#
# COMPACT_ATOMS: atom_id res chain seq x y z
N MET A 1 30.95 -15.55 58.17
CA MET A 1 30.04 -14.55 58.75
C MET A 1 30.14 -13.33 57.84
N VAL A 2 29.24 -13.14 56.87
CA VAL A 2 27.85 -12.60 57.07
C VAL A 2 28.03 -11.12 57.45
N ASP A 3 27.62 -10.07 56.73
CA ASP A 3 26.51 -9.88 55.78
C ASP A 3 26.62 -8.50 55.07
N ASN A 4 26.13 -8.46 53.83
CA ASN A 4 25.20 -7.49 53.21
C ASN A 4 25.36 -5.96 53.34
N GLU A 5 25.35 -5.29 52.19
CA GLU A 5 24.20 -4.43 51.80
C GLU A 5 24.10 -4.35 50.27
N GLU A 6 23.01 -4.94 49.76
CA GLU A 6 22.54 -4.96 48.37
C GLU A 6 21.82 -3.66 48.00
N GLY A 7 21.66 -3.44 46.68
CA GLY A 7 20.32 -3.16 46.17
C GLY A 7 20.13 -1.86 45.40
N TRP A 8 20.56 -1.82 44.13
CA TRP A 8 19.89 -1.03 43.07
C TRP A 8 20.00 -1.75 41.72
N ASP A 9 19.52 -2.99 41.66
CA ASP A 9 19.17 -3.67 40.40
C ASP A 9 17.73 -4.15 40.56
N ASN A 10 16.77 -3.40 40.00
CA ASN A 10 15.54 -3.94 39.39
C ASN A 10 14.58 -2.79 39.02
N PHE A 11 14.68 -2.26 37.79
CA PHE A 11 13.54 -1.64 37.08
C PHE A 11 13.86 -1.66 35.59
N GLY A 12 13.83 -2.86 35.02
CA GLY A 12 13.76 -3.11 33.59
C GLY A 12 12.62 -4.09 33.35
N GLU A 13 11.37 -3.62 33.42
CA GLU A 13 10.27 -4.38 32.84
C GLU A 13 10.49 -4.42 31.33
N GLU A 14 11.00 -5.53 30.84
CA GLU A 14 10.97 -5.89 29.43
C GLU A 14 9.50 -5.90 28.98
N PRO A 15 9.15 -5.24 27.86
CA PRO A 15 7.83 -5.44 27.27
C PRO A 15 7.74 -6.90 26.81
N GLN A 16 6.81 -7.64 27.41
CA GLN A 16 6.48 -9.02 27.03
C GLN A 16 6.28 -9.10 25.51
N ARG A 17 7.24 -9.75 24.85
CA ARG A 17 7.11 -10.21 23.47
C ARG A 17 6.02 -11.28 23.44
N TYR A 18 5.07 -11.13 22.51
CA TYR A 18 4.02 -12.10 22.27
C TYR A 18 4.60 -13.28 21.46
N ASP A 19 5.07 -14.32 22.14
CA ASP A 19 5.73 -15.54 21.64
C ASP A 19 4.85 -16.49 20.77
N GLY A 20 3.71 -16.05 20.24
CA GLY A 20 2.75 -16.94 19.56
C GLY A 20 2.73 -16.89 18.04
N ALA A 21 3.22 -15.83 17.44
CA ALA A 21 3.08 -15.55 16.00
C ALA A 21 4.41 -15.63 15.22
N GLU A 22 5.55 -15.70 15.91
CA GLU A 22 6.89 -15.69 15.30
C GLU A 22 7.16 -17.02 14.56
N ASP A 23 6.77 -18.18 15.10
CA ASP A 23 7.17 -19.49 14.54
C ASP A 23 6.60 -19.83 13.15
N ALA A 24 5.40 -19.37 12.79
CA ALA A 24 4.80 -19.69 11.49
C ALA A 24 5.04 -18.60 10.44
N ALA A 25 5.25 -17.36 10.87
CA ALA A 25 5.55 -16.24 10.00
C ALA A 25 7.03 -16.22 9.59
N ASP A 26 7.95 -16.60 10.49
CA ASP A 26 9.39 -16.58 10.25
C ASP A 26 9.87 -17.73 9.36
N LEU A 27 9.31 -18.94 9.52
CA LEU A 27 9.65 -20.10 8.68
C LEU A 27 9.31 -19.87 7.19
N TYR A 28 8.22 -19.15 6.89
CA TYR A 28 7.93 -18.73 5.53
C TYR A 28 8.68 -17.46 5.12
N ALA A 29 8.96 -16.53 6.04
CA ALA A 29 9.70 -15.31 5.71
C ALA A 29 11.13 -15.65 5.25
N GLU A 30 11.84 -16.53 5.94
CA GLU A 30 13.21 -16.92 5.55
C GLU A 30 13.25 -17.70 4.23
N GLU A 31 12.33 -18.66 4.05
CA GLU A 31 12.32 -19.54 2.87
C GLU A 31 11.81 -18.81 1.61
N THR A 32 10.86 -17.89 1.76
CA THR A 32 10.32 -17.10 0.64
C THR A 32 11.09 -15.82 0.37
N LEU A 33 11.78 -15.18 1.32
CA LEU A 33 12.66 -14.03 0.99
C LEU A 33 13.88 -14.46 0.19
N ALA A 34 14.43 -15.64 0.47
CA ALA A 34 15.56 -16.21 -0.28
C ALA A 34 15.19 -16.55 -1.74
N THR A 35 13.96 -17.05 -1.99
CA THR A 35 13.45 -17.31 -3.34
C THR A 35 12.78 -16.09 -3.99
N ALA A 36 12.25 -15.13 -3.20
CA ALA A 36 11.62 -13.91 -3.69
C ALA A 36 12.61 -12.91 -4.30
N GLN A 37 13.90 -13.07 -4.04
CA GLN A 37 14.96 -12.31 -4.70
C GLN A 37 15.29 -12.81 -6.12
N ALA A 38 14.74 -13.94 -6.59
CA ALA A 38 15.26 -14.62 -7.78
C ALA A 38 14.64 -14.23 -9.14
N ILE A 39 13.49 -13.53 -9.18
CA ILE A 39 12.86 -13.12 -10.45
C ILE A 39 12.51 -11.64 -10.38
N THR A 40 13.52 -10.81 -10.64
CA THR A 40 13.34 -9.37 -10.83
C THR A 40 13.43 -8.97 -12.30
N THR A 41 14.01 -9.84 -13.13
CA THR A 41 14.24 -9.60 -14.57
C THR A 41 13.46 -10.60 -15.42
N GLU A 42 13.11 -10.19 -16.64
CA GLU A 42 12.46 -11.04 -17.63
C GLU A 42 13.36 -12.23 -18.03
N ASP A 43 14.69 -12.03 -18.07
CA ASP A 43 15.67 -13.07 -18.38
C ASP A 43 15.72 -14.19 -17.33
N ASP A 44 15.57 -13.86 -16.04
CA ASP A 44 15.49 -14.86 -14.98
C ASP A 44 14.17 -15.63 -15.04
N ALA A 45 13.09 -14.98 -15.48
CA ALA A 45 11.77 -15.61 -15.58
C ALA A 45 11.71 -16.69 -16.67
N LEU A 46 12.42 -16.50 -17.78
CA LEU A 46 12.50 -17.48 -18.88
C LEU A 46 13.14 -18.82 -18.49
N ARG A 47 13.80 -18.91 -17.33
CA ARG A 47 14.38 -20.16 -16.82
C ARG A 47 13.34 -21.12 -16.27
N PHE A 48 12.14 -20.64 -15.94
CA PHE A 48 11.09 -21.44 -15.33
C PHE A 48 10.10 -21.91 -16.38
N ASP A 49 9.78 -23.20 -16.36
CA ASP A 49 8.85 -23.77 -17.32
C ASP A 49 7.40 -23.61 -16.88
N SER A 50 7.11 -23.42 -15.59
CA SER A 50 5.75 -23.20 -15.10
C SER A 50 5.68 -22.04 -14.12
N VAL A 51 4.60 -21.26 -14.24
CA VAL A 51 4.22 -20.19 -13.31
C VAL A 51 4.09 -20.72 -11.89
N LYS A 52 3.70 -21.99 -11.75
CA LYS A 52 3.47 -22.65 -10.46
C LYS A 52 4.74 -22.75 -9.61
N GLU A 53 5.91 -22.76 -10.24
CA GLU A 53 7.19 -22.74 -9.55
C GLU A 53 7.51 -21.34 -8.99
N VAL A 54 6.94 -20.31 -9.61
CA VAL A 54 7.11 -18.90 -9.24
C VAL A 54 6.11 -18.44 -8.18
N THR A 55 4.85 -18.92 -8.26
CA THR A 55 3.73 -18.52 -7.41
C THR A 55 3.36 -19.58 -6.36
N VAL A 56 4.23 -19.82 -5.38
CA VAL A 56 4.04 -20.94 -4.43
C VAL A 56 2.87 -20.70 -3.46
N LEU A 57 2.47 -19.46 -3.20
CA LEU A 57 1.49 -19.10 -2.16
C LEU A 57 0.13 -19.74 -2.37
N LEU A 58 -0.39 -19.81 -3.61
CA LEU A 58 -1.71 -20.41 -3.86
C LEU A 58 -1.77 -21.88 -3.48
N ARG A 59 -0.64 -22.59 -3.56
CA ARG A 59 -0.53 -24.03 -3.22
C ARG A 59 -0.09 -24.25 -1.77
N SER A 60 0.22 -23.18 -1.04
CA SER A 60 0.61 -23.27 0.35
C SER A 60 -0.57 -23.69 1.23
N ALA A 61 -0.30 -24.57 2.19
CA ALA A 61 -1.24 -24.91 3.26
C ALA A 61 -1.67 -23.66 4.05
N TYR A 62 -0.82 -22.64 4.12
CA TYR A 62 -1.14 -21.37 4.77
C TYR A 62 -2.30 -20.65 4.08
N MET A 63 -2.28 -20.52 2.75
CA MET A 63 -3.37 -19.87 1.99
C MET A 63 -4.70 -20.61 2.19
N SER A 64 -4.67 -21.94 2.11
CA SER A 64 -5.87 -22.76 2.31
C SER A 64 -6.47 -22.58 3.71
N ARG A 65 -5.63 -22.58 4.76
CA ARG A 65 -6.06 -22.32 6.14
C ARG A 65 -6.64 -20.92 6.31
N MET A 66 -6.04 -19.92 5.67
CA MET A 66 -6.50 -18.54 5.73
C MET A 66 -7.85 -18.35 5.03
N LEU A 67 -8.06 -18.98 3.88
CA LEU A 67 -9.35 -18.98 3.18
C LEU A 67 -10.45 -19.68 3.98
N GLN A 68 -10.13 -20.79 4.65
CA GLN A 68 -11.08 -21.47 5.53
C GLN A 68 -11.46 -20.60 6.74
N LYS A 69 -10.47 -19.96 7.39
CA LYS A 69 -10.77 -18.99 8.46
C LYS A 69 -11.62 -17.82 7.97
N LEU A 70 -11.37 -17.34 6.74
CA LEU A 70 -12.17 -16.28 6.13
C LEU A 70 -13.62 -16.72 5.96
N SER A 71 -13.88 -17.95 5.46
CA SER A 71 -15.25 -18.46 5.35
C SER A 71 -15.92 -18.53 6.72
N ASP A 72 -15.22 -19.06 7.73
CA ASP A 72 -15.76 -19.21 9.08
C ASP A 72 -16.16 -17.85 9.70
N TYR A 73 -15.34 -16.81 9.52
CA TYR A 73 -15.67 -15.46 9.99
C TYR A 73 -16.72 -14.75 9.13
N SER A 74 -16.80 -15.06 7.83
CA SER A 74 -17.81 -14.50 6.94
C SER A 74 -19.22 -15.04 7.19
N GLU A 75 -19.32 -16.28 7.68
CA GLU A 75 -20.59 -16.94 8.02
C GLU A 75 -21.13 -16.51 9.40
N GLN A 76 -20.28 -15.92 10.24
CA GLN A 76 -20.70 -15.38 11.53
C GLN A 76 -21.48 -14.07 11.34
N ASP A 77 -22.81 -14.18 11.23
CA ASP A 77 -23.76 -13.05 11.11
C ASP A 77 -23.89 -12.16 12.37
N GLU A 78 -23.04 -12.35 13.38
CA GLU A 78 -23.10 -11.51 14.57
C GLU A 78 -22.57 -10.10 14.27
N VAL A 79 -23.44 -9.10 14.44
CA VAL A 79 -23.07 -7.68 14.34
C VAL A 79 -22.21 -7.31 15.55
N LYS A 80 -20.91 -7.64 15.48
CA LYS A 80 -19.92 -7.19 16.46
C LYS A 80 -19.74 -5.69 16.35
N LYS A 81 -19.73 -5.01 17.50
CA LYS A 81 -19.57 -3.55 17.57
C LYS A 81 -18.10 -3.12 17.61
N THR A 82 -17.22 -3.97 18.13
CA THR A 82 -15.78 -3.69 18.33
C THR A 82 -15.00 -5.00 18.34
N ILE A 83 -13.82 -5.02 17.74
CA ILE A 83 -12.86 -6.14 17.82
C ILE A 83 -11.76 -5.77 18.82
N LEU A 84 -11.41 -6.67 19.75
CA LEU A 84 -10.36 -6.47 20.76
C LEU A 84 -8.98 -6.97 20.28
N PRO A 85 -7.84 -6.33 20.64
CA PRO A 85 -6.51 -6.87 20.35
C PRO A 85 -6.27 -8.28 20.91
N GLU A 86 -6.98 -8.63 21.98
CA GLU A 86 -6.92 -9.94 22.64
C GLU A 86 -7.78 -10.99 21.92
N GLU A 87 -8.69 -10.59 21.03
CA GLU A 87 -9.52 -11.52 20.27
C GLU A 87 -8.74 -12.16 19.12
N PRO A 88 -8.97 -13.45 18.84
CA PRO A 88 -8.31 -14.15 17.72
C PRO A 88 -8.65 -13.52 16.36
N GLU A 89 -9.78 -12.83 16.26
CA GLU A 89 -10.21 -12.13 15.05
C GLU A 89 -9.29 -10.94 14.70
N TYR A 90 -8.75 -10.24 15.71
CA TYR A 90 -7.79 -9.16 15.49
C TYR A 90 -6.50 -9.67 14.84
N GLN A 91 -5.98 -10.79 15.36
CA GLN A 91 -4.80 -11.45 14.79
C GLN A 91 -5.07 -11.93 13.36
N PHE A 92 -6.26 -12.48 13.10
CA PHE A 92 -6.65 -12.88 11.76
C PHE A 92 -6.70 -11.69 10.77
N VAL A 93 -7.12 -10.50 11.21
CA VAL A 93 -7.09 -9.29 10.36
C VAL A 93 -5.65 -8.85 10.07
N ILE A 94 -4.73 -8.96 11.03
CA ILE A 94 -3.29 -8.71 10.80
C ILE A 94 -2.74 -9.71 9.80
N ASP A 95 -2.93 -11.01 10.03
CA ASP A 95 -2.48 -12.08 9.16
C ASP A 95 -3.02 -11.91 7.73
N SER A 96 -4.32 -11.58 7.61
CA SER A 96 -4.97 -11.32 6.31
C SER A 96 -4.35 -10.12 5.60
N SER A 97 -4.01 -9.07 6.35
CA SER A 97 -3.40 -7.86 5.80
C SER A 97 -1.96 -8.12 5.32
N THR A 98 -1.18 -8.89 6.08
CA THR A 98 0.15 -9.35 5.65
C THR A 98 0.05 -10.30 4.46
N LEU A 99 -0.94 -11.19 4.43
CA LEU A 99 -1.19 -12.09 3.31
C LEU A 99 -1.52 -11.32 2.02
N VAL A 100 -2.31 -10.24 2.09
CA VAL A 100 -2.58 -9.38 0.93
C VAL A 100 -1.29 -8.79 0.34
N LEU A 101 -0.35 -8.35 1.19
CA LEU A 101 0.96 -7.88 0.73
C LEU A 101 1.77 -9.01 0.06
N ARG A 102 1.70 -10.23 0.59
CA ARG A 102 2.34 -11.41 0.00
C ARG A 102 1.74 -11.76 -1.37
N ILE A 103 0.42 -11.71 -1.51
CA ILE A 103 -0.29 -11.92 -2.78
C ILE A 103 0.17 -10.89 -3.83
N GLU A 104 0.31 -9.62 -3.46
CA GLU A 104 0.79 -8.58 -4.38
C GLU A 104 2.23 -8.84 -4.87
N VAL A 105 3.11 -9.33 -3.99
CA VAL A 105 4.47 -9.72 -4.38
C VAL A 105 4.45 -10.87 -5.37
N GLU A 106 3.68 -11.94 -5.12
CA GLU A 106 3.58 -13.06 -6.05
C GLU A 106 2.89 -12.69 -7.37
N LYS A 107 1.86 -11.86 -7.33
CA LYS A 107 1.22 -11.32 -8.53
C LYS A 107 2.23 -10.55 -9.38
N SER A 108 3.10 -9.75 -8.76
CA SER A 108 4.17 -9.05 -9.47
C SER A 108 5.14 -10.03 -10.13
N LYS A 109 5.50 -11.14 -9.48
CA LYS A 109 6.35 -12.17 -10.08
C LYS A 109 5.67 -12.87 -11.26
N ALA A 110 4.40 -13.23 -11.11
CA ALA A 110 3.60 -13.82 -12.18
C ALA A 110 3.47 -12.87 -13.39
N ALA A 111 3.36 -11.56 -13.15
CA ALA A 111 3.33 -10.55 -14.20
C ALA A 111 4.67 -10.44 -14.95
N VAL A 112 5.81 -10.51 -14.26
CA VAL A 112 7.14 -10.55 -14.90
C VAL A 112 7.30 -11.82 -15.74
N TYR A 113 6.86 -12.96 -15.21
CA TYR A 113 6.83 -14.22 -15.95
C TYR A 113 5.97 -14.13 -17.22
N LEU A 114 4.74 -13.62 -17.10
CA LEU A 114 3.84 -13.47 -18.22
C LEU A 114 4.43 -12.55 -19.30
N ARG A 115 5.06 -11.43 -18.91
CA ARG A 115 5.72 -10.50 -19.84
C ARG A 115 6.89 -11.15 -20.57
N ALA A 116 7.72 -11.91 -19.87
CA ALA A 116 8.87 -12.58 -20.47
C ALA A 116 8.45 -13.64 -21.52
N HIS A 117 7.46 -14.47 -21.20
CA HIS A 117 7.00 -15.52 -22.11
C HIS A 117 6.17 -14.96 -23.28
N TYR A 118 5.25 -14.02 -23.02
CA TYR A 118 4.44 -13.44 -24.09
C TYR A 118 5.17 -12.39 -24.93
N GLY A 119 6.25 -11.80 -24.40
CA GLY A 119 7.13 -10.89 -25.13
C GLY A 119 7.77 -11.51 -26.37
N GLN A 120 7.87 -12.84 -26.44
CA GLN A 120 8.33 -13.54 -27.65
C GLN A 120 7.32 -13.43 -28.82
N ARG A 121 6.03 -13.28 -28.51
CA ARG A 121 4.94 -13.11 -29.49
C ARG A 121 4.64 -11.66 -29.78
N PHE A 122 4.50 -10.85 -28.73
CA PHE A 122 4.09 -9.46 -28.86
C PHE A 122 4.83 -8.57 -27.83
N PRO A 123 6.11 -8.24 -28.09
CA PRO A 123 6.94 -7.49 -27.15
C PRO A 123 6.43 -6.07 -26.90
N GLU A 124 5.81 -5.45 -27.91
CA GLU A 124 5.31 -4.07 -27.80
C GLU A 124 4.15 -3.94 -26.79
N LEU A 125 3.42 -5.03 -26.52
CA LEU A 125 2.25 -5.00 -25.63
C LEU A 125 2.61 -4.58 -24.20
N ALA A 126 3.79 -4.98 -23.71
CA ALA A 126 4.24 -4.64 -22.36
C ALA A 126 4.48 -3.14 -22.16
N MET A 127 4.74 -2.38 -23.23
CA MET A 127 4.96 -0.93 -23.17
C MET A 127 3.66 -0.13 -22.98
N PHE A 128 2.52 -0.68 -23.42
CA PHE A 128 1.24 0.02 -23.33
C PHE A 128 0.58 -0.15 -21.95
N PHE A 129 0.79 -1.29 -21.29
CA PHE A 129 0.06 -1.67 -20.09
C PHE A 129 0.99 -1.81 -18.88
N SER A 130 0.91 -0.83 -17.96
CA SER A 130 1.58 -0.89 -16.67
C SER A 130 0.89 -1.84 -15.69
N ASP A 131 -0.45 -1.93 -15.75
CA ASP A 131 -1.26 -2.82 -14.91
C ASP A 131 -1.14 -4.29 -15.36
N SER A 132 -0.70 -5.15 -14.44
CA SER A 132 -0.55 -6.59 -14.63
C SER A 132 -1.87 -7.31 -14.92
N VAL A 133 -2.98 -6.88 -14.29
CA VAL A 133 -4.27 -7.59 -14.43
C VAL A 133 -4.89 -7.30 -15.78
N LEU A 134 -4.87 -6.04 -16.21
CA LEU A 134 -5.32 -5.66 -17.55
C LEU A 134 -4.46 -6.32 -18.63
N TYR A 135 -3.14 -6.35 -18.46
CA TYR A 135 -2.24 -7.05 -19.37
C TYR A 135 -2.60 -8.53 -19.50
N ALA A 136 -2.80 -9.25 -18.38
CA ALA A 136 -3.19 -10.67 -18.40
C ALA A 136 -4.53 -10.91 -19.13
N ARG A 137 -5.52 -10.04 -18.91
CA ARG A 137 -6.82 -10.13 -19.60
C ARG A 137 -6.69 -9.95 -21.11
N ILE A 138 -5.89 -8.97 -21.54
CA ILE A 138 -5.65 -8.71 -22.97
C ILE A 138 -4.90 -9.88 -23.61
N VAL A 139 -3.84 -10.37 -22.97
CA VAL A 139 -3.09 -11.54 -23.47
C VAL A 139 -4.00 -12.76 -23.65
N ARG A 140 -4.95 -12.97 -22.73
CA ARG A 140 -5.93 -14.05 -22.81
C ARG A 140 -6.92 -13.90 -23.99
N LEU A 141 -7.22 -12.67 -24.40
CA LEU A 141 -8.06 -12.38 -25.57
C LEU A 141 -7.28 -12.53 -26.88
N VAL A 142 -6.06 -12.00 -26.95
CA VAL A 142 -5.23 -12.02 -28.18
C VAL A 142 -4.69 -13.42 -28.48
N GLN A 143 -4.21 -14.13 -27.46
CA GLN A 143 -3.59 -15.45 -27.61
C GLN A 143 -2.50 -15.44 -28.69
N ASN A 144 -2.61 -16.33 -29.68
CA ASN A 144 -1.67 -16.44 -30.80
C ASN A 144 -2.15 -15.72 -32.07
N ASN A 145 -3.41 -15.24 -32.12
CA ASN A 145 -3.98 -14.63 -33.32
C ASN A 145 -3.74 -13.11 -33.31
N MET A 146 -3.00 -12.61 -34.30
CA MET A 146 -2.70 -11.17 -34.44
C MET A 146 -3.75 -10.42 -35.26
N ASP A 147 -4.75 -11.11 -35.81
CA ASP A 147 -5.92 -10.49 -36.40
C ASP A 147 -6.88 -10.01 -35.30
N LEU A 148 -6.51 -8.88 -34.70
CA LEU A 148 -7.28 -8.24 -33.63
C LEU A 148 -8.61 -7.64 -34.12
N SER A 149 -8.88 -7.67 -35.43
CA SER A 149 -10.10 -7.13 -36.04
C SER A 149 -11.39 -7.82 -35.57
N VAL A 150 -11.28 -9.10 -35.17
CA VAL A 150 -12.42 -9.90 -34.70
C VAL A 150 -12.75 -9.63 -33.22
N ILE A 151 -11.77 -9.13 -32.46
CA ILE A 151 -11.87 -8.91 -31.01
C ILE A 151 -11.87 -7.43 -30.61
N ILE A 152 -12.04 -6.52 -31.57
CA ILE A 152 -12.08 -5.07 -31.32
C ILE A 152 -13.11 -4.71 -30.26
N ASP A 153 -14.33 -5.23 -30.38
CA ASP A 153 -15.43 -4.91 -29.46
C ASP A 153 -15.09 -5.29 -28.00
N GLN A 154 -14.39 -6.41 -27.81
CA GLN A 154 -13.96 -6.88 -26.48
C GLN A 154 -12.77 -6.08 -25.95
N LEU A 155 -11.90 -5.60 -26.84
CA LEU A 155 -10.75 -4.80 -26.47
C LEU A 155 -11.16 -3.36 -26.07
N ASP A 156 -12.14 -2.79 -26.78
CA ASP A 156 -12.73 -1.48 -26.49
C ASP A 156 -13.53 -1.45 -25.17
N GLU A 157 -14.03 -2.59 -24.69
CA GLU A 157 -14.63 -2.68 -23.35
C GLU A 157 -13.58 -2.56 -22.23
N LEU A 158 -12.37 -3.06 -22.48
CA LEU A 158 -11.30 -3.09 -21.47
C LEU A 158 -10.42 -1.86 -21.47
N VAL A 159 -10.22 -1.24 -22.63
CA VAL A 159 -9.23 -0.20 -22.86
C VAL A 159 -9.85 0.96 -23.65
N PRO A 160 -9.45 2.23 -23.40
CA PRO A 160 -9.88 3.34 -24.23
C PRO A 160 -9.59 3.12 -25.72
N SER A 161 -10.56 3.44 -26.59
CA SER A 161 -10.51 3.20 -28.04
C SER A 161 -9.26 3.74 -28.75
N GLN A 162 -8.69 4.83 -28.23
CA GLN A 162 -7.43 5.40 -28.74
C GLN A 162 -6.25 4.43 -28.58
N LEU A 163 -6.16 3.74 -27.44
CA LEU A 163 -5.13 2.75 -27.18
C LEU A 163 -5.42 1.46 -27.96
N THR A 164 -6.68 1.04 -28.09
CA THR A 164 -7.08 -0.09 -28.94
C THR A 164 -6.56 0.05 -30.37
N ALA A 165 -6.78 1.20 -31.00
CA ALA A 165 -6.31 1.46 -32.36
C ALA A 165 -4.78 1.37 -32.50
N VAL A 166 -4.04 1.87 -31.49
CA VAL A 166 -2.57 1.79 -31.45
C VAL A 166 -2.11 0.34 -31.29
N VAL A 167 -2.75 -0.44 -30.41
CA VAL A 167 -2.43 -1.85 -30.20
C VAL A 167 -2.68 -2.67 -31.48
N ILE A 168 -3.77 -2.42 -32.20
CA ILE A 168 -4.07 -3.07 -33.50
C ILE A 168 -3.02 -2.73 -34.56
N ALA A 169 -2.61 -1.46 -34.65
CA ALA A 169 -1.57 -1.04 -35.57
C ALA A 169 -0.23 -1.72 -35.24
N CYS A 170 0.15 -1.79 -33.96
CA CYS A 170 1.36 -2.46 -33.51
C CYS A 170 1.31 -3.98 -33.69
N ALA A 171 0.16 -4.62 -33.49
CA ALA A 171 -0.02 -6.04 -33.75
C ALA A 171 0.18 -6.39 -35.23
N SER A 172 -0.23 -5.50 -36.14
CA SER A 172 -0.06 -5.68 -37.59
C SER A 172 1.41 -5.57 -38.04
N THR A 173 2.25 -4.87 -37.28
CA THR A 173 3.67 -4.66 -37.58
C THR A 173 4.60 -5.31 -36.56
N THR A 174 4.11 -6.25 -35.75
CA THR A 174 4.89 -6.84 -34.67
C THR A 174 6.08 -7.63 -35.22
N ALA A 175 7.19 -7.61 -34.49
CA ALA A 175 8.40 -8.38 -34.82
C ALA A 175 8.45 -9.77 -34.14
N GLY A 176 7.42 -10.14 -33.37
CA GLY A 176 7.42 -11.38 -32.60
C GLY A 176 7.16 -12.64 -33.45
N ARG A 177 7.47 -13.80 -32.86
CA ARG A 177 7.25 -15.13 -33.47
C ARG A 177 5.95 -15.76 -32.98
N GLU A 178 5.38 -16.67 -33.76
CA GLU A 178 4.29 -17.52 -33.28
C GLU A 178 4.77 -18.43 -32.14
N LEU A 179 3.93 -18.56 -31.12
CA LEU A 179 4.17 -19.45 -29.99
C LEU A 179 3.70 -20.87 -30.33
N SER A 180 4.39 -21.88 -29.80
CA SER A 180 3.90 -23.25 -29.84
C SER A 180 2.67 -23.42 -28.94
N GLU A 181 1.89 -24.48 -29.14
CA GLU A 181 0.73 -24.77 -28.27
C GLU A 181 1.13 -24.94 -26.80
N GLU A 182 2.29 -25.54 -26.54
CA GLU A 182 2.84 -25.70 -25.19
C GLU A 182 3.23 -24.35 -24.57
N GLU A 183 3.88 -23.47 -25.34
CA GLU A 183 4.22 -22.10 -24.90
C GLU A 183 2.97 -21.27 -24.63
N LEU A 184 1.97 -21.36 -25.51
CA LEU A 184 0.70 -20.66 -25.34
C LEU A 184 -0.04 -21.17 -24.09
N HIS A 185 -0.06 -22.48 -23.85
CA HIS A 185 -0.66 -23.04 -22.66
C HIS A 185 -0.03 -22.49 -21.38
N ARG A 186 1.30 -22.35 -21.34
CA ARG A 186 2.02 -21.76 -20.20
C ARG A 186 1.64 -20.29 -19.96
N VAL A 187 1.51 -19.51 -21.03
CA VAL A 187 1.05 -18.12 -20.97
C VAL A 187 -0.38 -18.05 -20.43
N LEU A 188 -1.28 -18.90 -20.92
CA LEU A 188 -2.68 -18.92 -20.47
C LEU A 188 -2.80 -19.37 -19.00
N GLU A 189 -1.99 -20.34 -18.58
CA GLU A 189 -1.87 -20.74 -17.17
C GLU A 189 -1.42 -19.56 -16.31
N ALA A 190 -0.47 -18.76 -16.79
CA ALA A 190 0.00 -17.56 -16.09
C ALA A 190 -1.11 -16.50 -15.93
N CYS A 191 -1.89 -16.27 -17.00
CA CYS A 191 -3.03 -15.37 -16.93
C CYS A 191 -4.07 -15.83 -15.91
N GLN A 192 -4.38 -17.14 -15.89
CA GLN A 192 -5.32 -17.72 -14.93
C GLN A 192 -4.81 -17.59 -13.49
N GLU A 193 -3.53 -17.85 -13.25
CA GLU A 193 -2.90 -17.69 -11.93
C GLU A 193 -2.99 -16.24 -11.45
N ILE A 194 -2.70 -15.24 -12.29
CA ILE A 194 -2.84 -13.81 -11.96
C ILE A 194 -4.29 -13.47 -11.58
N ASP A 195 -5.27 -13.94 -12.37
CA ASP A 195 -6.69 -13.70 -12.09
C ASP A 195 -7.12 -14.35 -10.76
N THR A 196 -6.64 -15.56 -10.45
CA THR A 196 -6.94 -16.23 -9.18
C THR A 196 -6.32 -15.53 -7.96
N LEU A 197 -5.08 -15.04 -8.08
CA LEU A 197 -4.42 -14.23 -7.05
C LEU A 197 -5.17 -12.92 -6.81
N GLU A 198 -5.60 -12.26 -7.89
CA GLU A 198 -6.35 -11.00 -7.79
C GLU A 198 -7.73 -11.21 -7.14
N ALA A 199 -8.43 -12.30 -7.49
CA ALA A 199 -9.71 -12.66 -6.86
C ALA A 199 -9.53 -12.96 -5.36
N ALA A 200 -8.53 -13.78 -4.99
CA ALA A 200 -8.23 -14.06 -3.58
C ALA A 200 -7.85 -12.80 -2.81
N LYS A 201 -7.10 -11.88 -3.42
CA LYS A 201 -6.78 -10.59 -2.79
C LYS A 201 -8.04 -9.77 -2.51
N GLN A 202 -8.98 -9.72 -3.46
CA GLN A 202 -10.22 -8.97 -3.32
C GLN A 202 -11.07 -9.49 -2.17
N THR A 203 -11.20 -10.81 -2.01
CA THR A 203 -11.96 -11.38 -0.88
C THR A 203 -11.37 -11.01 0.49
N PHE A 204 -10.04 -11.08 0.64
CA PHE A 204 -9.39 -10.62 1.88
C PHE A 204 -9.54 -9.10 2.09
N LEU A 205 -9.38 -8.29 1.04
CA LEU A 205 -9.53 -6.84 1.13
C LEU A 205 -10.94 -6.42 1.54
N GLU A 206 -11.98 -7.07 1.02
CA GLU A 206 -13.36 -6.83 1.41
C GLU A 206 -13.59 -7.13 2.89
N TYR A 207 -13.08 -8.26 3.38
CA TYR A 207 -13.16 -8.62 4.79
C TYR A 207 -12.43 -7.61 5.69
N ILE A 208 -11.21 -7.23 5.32
CA ILE A 208 -10.42 -6.25 6.06
C ILE A 208 -11.14 -4.90 6.10
N GLN A 209 -11.72 -4.44 4.97
CA GLN A 209 -12.45 -3.18 4.91
C GLN A 209 -13.71 -3.16 5.79
N ARG A 210 -14.40 -4.29 5.92
CA ARG A 210 -15.55 -4.43 6.84
C ARG A 210 -15.13 -4.46 8.31
N SER A 211 -13.98 -5.07 8.60
CA SER A 211 -13.45 -5.23 9.96
C SER A 211 -12.76 -3.97 10.48
N MET A 212 -12.14 -3.17 9.61
CA MET A 212 -11.31 -2.03 10.00
C MET A 212 -12.04 -0.97 10.87
N PRO A 213 -13.30 -0.58 10.59
CA PRO A 213 -14.06 0.33 11.46
C PRO A 213 -14.33 -0.21 12.87
N LEU A 214 -14.34 -1.54 13.05
CA LEU A 214 -14.53 -2.19 14.35
C LEU A 214 -13.24 -2.18 15.18
N ILE A 215 -12.09 -2.04 14.52
CA ILE A 215 -10.76 -1.98 15.14
C ILE A 215 -10.34 -0.53 15.39
N CYS A 216 -10.40 0.32 14.37
CA CYS A 216 -9.96 1.72 14.40
C CYS A 216 -11.03 2.67 13.84
N PRO A 217 -12.09 2.94 14.61
CA PRO A 217 -13.23 3.73 14.16
C PRO A 217 -12.85 5.17 13.80
N ASN A 218 -11.96 5.82 14.57
CA ASN A 218 -11.62 7.21 14.35
C ASN A 218 -10.68 7.39 13.15
N LEU A 219 -9.69 6.51 13.01
CA LEU A 219 -8.77 6.55 11.88
C LEU A 219 -9.51 6.28 10.56
N CYS A 220 -10.44 5.31 10.56
CA CYS A 220 -11.33 5.05 9.41
C CYS A 220 -12.19 6.27 9.05
N ALA A 221 -12.79 6.94 10.04
CA ALA A 221 -13.59 8.14 9.79
C ALA A 221 -12.75 9.32 9.25
N PHE A 222 -11.46 9.37 9.59
CA PHE A 222 -10.56 10.43 9.15
C PHE A 222 -9.93 10.19 7.76
N LEU A 223 -9.40 8.99 7.48
CA LEU A 223 -8.67 8.68 6.23
C LEU A 223 -9.48 7.85 5.23
N GLY A 224 -10.56 7.21 5.67
CA GLY A 224 -11.25 6.16 4.93
C GLY A 224 -10.68 4.77 5.22
N THR A 225 -11.50 3.74 5.03
CA THR A 225 -11.16 2.34 5.32
C THR A 225 -10.02 1.82 4.46
N GLY A 226 -9.99 2.17 3.16
CA GLY A 226 -8.97 1.71 2.22
C GLY A 226 -7.55 2.12 2.64
N ILE A 227 -7.30 3.41 2.87
CA ILE A 227 -5.98 3.90 3.29
C ILE A 227 -5.63 3.39 4.69
N THR A 228 -6.61 3.36 5.58
CA THR A 228 -6.40 2.85 6.95
C THR A 228 -5.98 1.39 6.94
N SER A 229 -6.60 0.55 6.11
CA SER A 229 -6.24 -0.86 5.96
C SER A 229 -4.82 -1.06 5.43
N GLN A 230 -4.37 -0.21 4.49
CA GLN A 230 -3.00 -0.26 3.95
C GLN A 230 -1.95 0.14 5.01
N LEU A 231 -2.25 1.18 5.80
CA LEU A 231 -1.38 1.58 6.92
C LEU A 231 -1.30 0.48 7.98
N PHE A 232 -2.45 -0.12 8.31
CA PHE A 232 -2.54 -1.23 9.26
C PHE A 232 -1.74 -2.45 8.79
N ALA A 233 -1.85 -2.80 7.51
CA ALA A 233 -1.15 -3.94 6.91
C ALA A 233 0.37 -3.88 7.03
N ILE A 234 0.93 -2.67 6.89
CA ILE A 234 2.39 -2.48 6.89
C ILE A 234 2.93 -2.21 8.28
N ALA A 235 2.15 -1.53 9.13
CA ALA A 235 2.54 -1.31 10.51
C ALA A 235 2.38 -2.56 11.39
N GLY A 236 1.54 -3.53 11.00
CA GLY A 236 1.30 -4.76 11.76
C GLY A 236 0.38 -4.56 12.97
N GLY A 237 -0.51 -3.56 12.93
CA GLY A 237 -1.49 -3.31 13.99
C GLY A 237 -1.68 -1.85 14.37
N VAL A 238 -2.76 -1.56 15.12
CA VAL A 238 -3.05 -0.20 15.60
C VAL A 238 -2.07 0.24 16.71
N THR A 239 -1.58 -0.70 17.52
CA THR A 239 -0.60 -0.43 18.57
C THR A 239 0.72 0.08 17.98
N ALA A 240 1.25 -0.59 16.96
CA ALA A 240 2.43 -0.15 16.22
C ALA A 240 2.22 1.20 15.52
N LEU A 241 1.04 1.44 14.92
CA LEU A 241 0.71 2.75 14.35
C LEU A 241 0.69 3.88 15.40
N SER A 242 0.33 3.57 16.65
CA SER A 242 0.26 4.56 17.72
C SER A 242 1.62 4.99 18.24
N THR A 243 2.62 4.10 18.18
CA THR A 243 4.00 4.36 18.60
C THR A 243 4.80 5.09 17.52
N MET A 244 4.45 4.91 16.25
CA MET A 244 5.11 5.59 15.13
C MET A 244 5.00 7.13 15.22
N ASP A 245 6.08 7.79 14.80
CA ASP A 245 6.09 9.23 14.65
C ASP A 245 5.33 9.68 13.40
N SER A 246 4.77 10.89 13.43
CA SER A 246 4.02 11.41 12.29
C SER A 246 4.85 11.55 11.01
N THR A 247 6.16 11.80 11.14
CA THR A 247 7.04 11.89 9.98
C THR A 247 7.38 10.53 9.37
N GLU A 248 7.37 9.48 10.18
CA GLU A 248 7.51 8.09 9.75
C GLU A 248 6.22 7.62 9.07
N LEU A 249 5.07 7.88 9.71
CA LEU A 249 3.74 7.61 9.15
C LEU A 249 3.54 8.26 7.77
N ALA A 250 4.04 9.49 7.58
CA ALA A 250 3.99 10.19 6.30
C ALA A 250 4.82 9.55 5.18
N LYS A 251 5.85 8.76 5.54
CA LYS A 251 6.73 8.03 4.61
C LYS A 251 6.31 6.58 4.43
N LEU A 252 5.31 6.10 5.16
CA LEU A 252 4.86 4.72 5.05
C LEU A 252 4.34 4.45 3.62
N GLY A 253 4.89 3.43 2.97
CA GLY A 253 4.59 3.10 1.57
C GLY A 253 5.39 3.86 0.52
N SER A 254 6.21 4.86 0.88
CA SER A 254 7.12 5.47 -0.08
C SER A 254 8.35 4.57 -0.26
N LYS A 255 8.36 3.73 -1.30
CA LYS A 255 9.59 3.04 -1.74
C LYS A 255 10.50 4.05 -2.43
N ARG A 256 11.73 4.25 -1.96
CA ARG A 256 12.70 4.99 -2.77
C ARG A 256 12.91 4.19 -4.05
N ALA A 257 12.64 4.81 -5.20
CA ALA A 257 13.09 4.26 -6.46
C ALA A 257 14.62 4.39 -6.44
N ASP A 258 15.31 3.28 -6.20
CA ASP A 258 16.75 3.24 -6.31
C ASP A 258 17.12 3.23 -7.82
N ASP A 259 17.99 4.17 -8.17
CA ASP A 259 18.90 4.22 -9.34
C ASP A 259 18.38 4.38 -10.79
N SER A 260 17.09 4.55 -11.06
CA SER A 260 16.65 5.05 -12.37
C SER A 260 16.52 6.58 -12.33
N GLY A 261 17.37 7.33 -13.03
CA GLY A 261 17.54 8.81 -12.98
C GLY A 261 16.31 9.72 -13.22
N VAL A 262 15.09 9.19 -13.16
CA VAL A 262 13.84 9.93 -13.02
C VAL A 262 13.43 9.91 -11.55
N LEU A 263 13.52 11.05 -10.89
CA LEU A 263 13.16 11.24 -9.47
C LEU A 263 11.63 11.21 -9.27
N LEU A 264 10.95 10.12 -9.65
CA LEU A 264 9.56 9.92 -9.29
C LEU A 264 9.51 9.50 -7.83
N ARG A 265 9.35 10.48 -6.93
CA ARG A 265 9.11 10.23 -5.51
C ARG A 265 7.83 9.40 -5.41
N THR A 266 7.93 8.10 -5.13
CA THR A 266 6.76 7.33 -4.78
C THR A 266 6.14 7.98 -3.55
N THR A 267 4.87 8.33 -3.66
CA THR A 267 4.16 9.07 -2.64
C THR A 267 3.52 8.04 -1.70
N GLY A 268 3.82 8.09 -0.39
CA GLY A 268 3.35 7.08 0.58
C GLY A 268 1.83 7.06 0.73
N PHE A 269 1.22 6.07 1.39
CA PHE A 269 -0.25 5.87 1.35
C PHE A 269 -1.07 7.12 1.74
N LEU A 270 -0.60 7.90 2.71
CA LEU A 270 -1.25 9.14 3.11
C LEU A 270 -1.27 10.22 2.02
N SER A 271 -0.34 10.21 1.06
CA SER A 271 -0.39 11.13 -0.07
C SER A 271 -1.58 10.87 -0.98
N ASN A 272 -2.05 9.62 -1.00
CA ASN A 272 -3.17 9.18 -1.80
C ASN A 272 -4.51 9.48 -1.12
N SER A 273 -4.48 10.06 0.08
CA SER A 273 -5.69 10.57 0.72
C SER A 273 -6.30 11.70 -0.09
N ASP A 274 -7.62 11.72 -0.09
CA ASP A 274 -8.44 12.77 -0.69
C ASP A 274 -8.10 14.16 -0.10
N LEU A 275 -7.75 14.21 1.18
CA LEU A 275 -7.29 15.42 1.85
C LEU A 275 -5.97 15.95 1.27
N VAL A 276 -5.12 15.12 0.66
CA VAL A 276 -3.82 15.56 0.09
C VAL A 276 -3.89 15.71 -1.42
N ILE A 277 -4.45 14.73 -2.15
CA ILE A 277 -4.50 14.73 -3.62
C ILE A 277 -5.16 16.00 -4.17
N ASN A 278 -6.26 16.43 -3.55
CA ASN A 278 -7.09 17.55 -4.01
C ASN A 278 -6.40 18.92 -3.92
N HIS A 279 -5.24 19.01 -3.29
CA HIS A 279 -4.51 20.27 -3.13
C HIS A 279 -3.47 20.48 -4.25
N PRO A 280 -3.14 21.76 -4.56
CA PRO A 280 -2.07 22.09 -5.49
C PRO A 280 -0.74 21.43 -5.08
N PRO A 281 0.10 20.99 -6.04
CA PRO A 281 1.32 20.22 -5.76
C PRO A 281 2.28 20.92 -4.80
N GLN A 282 2.33 22.26 -4.81
CA GLN A 282 3.13 23.08 -3.90
C GLN A 282 2.72 22.93 -2.43
N MET A 283 1.43 22.65 -2.18
CA MET A 283 0.84 22.57 -0.84
C MET A 283 0.71 21.14 -0.32
N ARG A 284 0.79 20.13 -1.19
CA ARG A 284 0.70 18.71 -0.82
C ARG A 284 1.67 18.30 0.30
N PRO A 285 2.94 18.72 0.34
CA PRO A 285 3.85 18.36 1.45
C PRO A 285 3.45 18.98 2.80
N LYS A 286 2.79 20.15 2.78
CA LYS A 286 2.23 20.79 3.99
C LYS A 286 0.97 20.05 4.45
N ALA A 287 0.09 19.69 3.50
CA ALA A 287 -1.10 18.91 3.76
C ALA A 287 -0.76 17.53 4.33
N LEU A 288 0.17 16.81 3.70
CA LEU A 288 0.63 15.48 4.14
C LEU A 288 1.12 15.48 5.59
N ARG A 289 1.93 16.47 5.99
CA ARG A 289 2.40 16.59 7.38
C ARG A 289 1.25 16.82 8.37
N LEU A 290 0.26 17.64 8.00
CA LEU A 290 -0.91 17.89 8.83
C LEU A 290 -1.76 16.62 8.98
N VAL A 291 -2.00 15.90 7.88
CA VAL A 291 -2.75 14.63 7.86
C VAL A 291 -2.01 13.57 8.67
N ALA A 292 -0.69 13.45 8.54
CA ALA A 292 0.07 12.46 9.29
C ALA A 292 0.09 12.75 10.81
N ASN A 293 0.20 14.01 11.23
CA ASN A 293 0.11 14.41 12.63
C ASN A 293 -1.25 14.07 13.25
N THR A 294 -2.33 14.37 12.52
CA THR A 294 -3.70 14.09 12.97
C THR A 294 -3.99 12.60 12.96
N ALA A 295 -3.56 11.87 11.92
CA ALA A 295 -3.65 10.41 11.86
C ALA A 295 -2.91 9.72 13.02
N SER A 296 -1.68 10.13 13.35
CA SER A 296 -0.94 9.61 14.51
C SER A 296 -1.68 9.85 15.84
N THR A 297 -2.31 11.02 15.98
CA THR A 297 -3.12 11.33 17.17
C THR A 297 -4.35 10.44 17.27
N LEU A 298 -5.06 10.24 16.15
CA LEU A 298 -6.23 9.36 16.08
C LEU A 298 -5.86 7.89 16.29
N ALA A 299 -4.73 7.43 15.74
CA ALA A 299 -4.21 6.08 15.97
C ALA A 299 -3.94 5.84 17.46
N ARG A 300 -3.41 6.83 18.19
CA ARG A 300 -3.24 6.75 19.65
C ARG A 300 -4.57 6.75 20.41
N ILE A 301 -5.60 7.42 19.90
CA ILE A 301 -6.94 7.40 20.51
C ILE A 301 -7.58 6.03 20.31
N ASP A 302 -7.47 5.46 19.12
CA ASP A 302 -7.99 4.13 18.77
C ASP A 302 -7.23 3.02 19.53
N ALA A 303 -5.90 3.08 19.61
CA ALA A 303 -5.07 2.14 20.36
C ALA A 303 -5.43 2.11 21.86
N ASN A 304 -5.60 3.30 22.46
CA ASN A 304 -5.96 3.42 23.88
C ASN A 304 -7.47 3.29 24.13
N ARG A 305 -8.30 3.12 23.09
CA ARG A 305 -9.76 3.00 23.15
C ARG A 305 -10.45 4.12 23.92
N ARG A 306 -9.84 5.31 23.99
CA ARG A 306 -10.37 6.46 24.77
C ARG A 306 -11.66 7.01 24.17
N ALA A 307 -11.89 6.81 22.88
CA ALA A 307 -13.12 7.18 22.18
C ALA A 307 -13.52 6.04 21.24
N ALA A 308 -14.35 5.11 21.71
CA ALA A 308 -14.85 3.99 20.90
C ALA A 308 -15.84 4.42 19.78
N SER A 309 -16.19 5.70 19.72
CA SER A 309 -17.08 6.29 18.72
C SER A 309 -16.27 6.99 17.62
N GLN A 310 -16.79 6.98 16.39
CA GLN A 310 -16.19 7.63 15.20
C GLN A 310 -16.24 9.17 15.26
N GLN A 311 -16.91 9.75 16.26
CA GLN A 311 -17.15 11.20 16.36
C GLN A 311 -15.86 12.03 16.37
N GLU A 312 -14.82 11.56 17.06
CA GLU A 312 -13.55 12.29 17.13
C GLU A 312 -12.84 12.31 15.78
N GLY A 313 -12.88 11.19 15.03
CA GLY A 313 -12.40 11.13 13.65
C GLY A 313 -13.07 12.15 12.73
N TYR A 314 -14.41 12.24 12.77
CA TYR A 314 -15.16 13.24 11.99
C TYR A 314 -14.84 14.68 12.39
N ARG A 315 -14.73 14.94 13.70
CA ARG A 315 -14.39 16.26 14.23
C ARG A 315 -13.01 16.71 13.74
N GLN A 316 -12.01 15.84 13.84
CA GLN A 316 -10.65 16.13 13.36
C GLN A 316 -10.61 16.29 11.84
N ARG A 317 -11.37 15.48 11.10
CA ARG A 317 -11.48 15.59 9.65
C ARG A 317 -11.98 16.97 9.22
N GLU A 318 -13.06 17.46 9.82
CA GLU A 318 -13.60 18.78 9.48
C GLU A 318 -12.65 19.90 9.89
N MET A 319 -12.01 19.80 11.07
CA MET A 319 -11.00 20.78 11.50
C MET A 319 -9.82 20.86 10.54
N VAL A 320 -9.31 19.72 10.08
CA VAL A 320 -8.22 19.65 9.09
C VAL A 320 -8.68 20.24 7.77
N ARG A 321 -9.89 19.90 7.30
CA ARG A 321 -10.47 20.41 6.05
C ARG A 321 -10.59 21.93 6.07
N LEU A 322 -11.13 22.51 7.14
CA LEU A 322 -11.25 23.97 7.30
C LEU A 322 -9.89 24.67 7.34
N LYS A 323 -8.91 24.08 8.04
CA LYS A 323 -7.55 24.61 8.08
C LYS A 323 -6.86 24.59 6.73
N MET A 324 -7.11 23.56 5.92
CA MET A 324 -6.58 23.42 4.57
C MET A 324 -7.24 24.41 3.60
N LEU A 325 -8.56 24.61 3.71
CA LEU A 325 -9.29 25.62 2.93
C LEU A 325 -8.74 27.02 3.18
N SER A 326 -8.46 27.36 4.45
CA SER A 326 -7.84 28.65 4.81
C SER A 326 -6.47 28.88 4.17
N TRP A 327 -5.78 27.83 3.68
CA TRP A 327 -4.51 28.01 2.95
C TRP A 327 -4.69 28.38 1.48
N LEU A 328 -5.88 28.13 0.92
CA LEU A 328 -6.21 28.49 -0.46
C LEU A 328 -6.59 29.96 -0.57
N ASP A 329 -7.05 30.56 0.53
CA ASP A 329 -7.34 31.98 0.60
C ASP A 329 -6.05 32.80 0.41
N PRO A 330 -6.06 33.85 -0.43
CA PRO A 330 -4.90 34.71 -0.61
C PRO A 330 -4.52 35.33 0.75
N PRO A 331 -3.21 35.43 1.06
CA PRO A 331 -2.79 36.02 2.32
C PRO A 331 -3.30 37.46 2.39
N VAL A 332 -4.04 37.78 3.46
CA VAL A 332 -4.45 39.16 3.74
C VAL A 332 -3.18 39.93 4.10
N ILE A 333 -2.57 40.57 3.11
CA ILE A 333 -1.47 41.51 3.32
C ILE A 333 -2.09 42.74 3.96
N ARG A 334 -2.14 42.76 5.30
CA ARG A 334 -2.35 44.01 6.01
C ARG A 334 -1.11 44.85 5.71
N GLY A 335 -1.25 45.82 4.82
CA GLY A 335 -0.22 46.83 4.59
C GLY A 335 0.26 47.35 5.94
N ALA A 336 1.57 47.57 6.07
CA ALA A 336 2.15 48.08 7.30
C ALA A 336 1.29 49.26 7.77
N ALA A 337 0.55 49.07 8.86
CA ALA A 337 -0.08 50.20 9.52
C ALA A 337 1.06 51.19 9.75
N ASN A 338 0.83 52.46 9.41
CA ASN A 338 1.78 53.53 9.65
C ASN A 338 2.04 53.57 11.16
N ASN A 339 3.01 52.80 11.64
CA ASN A 339 3.49 52.82 13.00
C ASN A 339 4.29 54.12 13.12
N THR A 340 3.61 55.27 13.20
CA THR A 340 4.17 56.60 13.42
C THR A 340 4.67 56.78 14.85
N TYR A 341 5.25 55.74 15.44
CA TYR A 341 6.06 55.90 16.64
C TYR A 341 7.44 56.36 16.21
N ALA A 342 7.71 57.66 16.41
CA ALA A 342 9.04 58.22 16.23
C ALA A 342 10.05 57.42 17.08
N ARG A 343 10.91 56.63 16.42
CA ARG A 343 12.06 56.00 17.07
C ARG A 343 12.93 57.12 17.65
N ARG A 344 12.85 57.37 18.96
CA ARG A 344 13.84 58.19 19.68
C ARG A 344 15.19 57.48 19.58
N GLY A 345 15.97 57.81 18.55
CA GLY A 345 17.34 57.35 18.41
C GLY A 345 18.19 57.95 19.53
N ARG A 346 18.68 57.12 20.46
CA ARG A 346 19.82 57.51 21.30
C ARG A 346 21.01 57.71 20.35
N LYS A 347 21.43 58.96 20.15
CA LYS A 347 22.69 59.29 19.44
C LYS A 347 23.82 58.54 20.14
N ARG A 348 24.41 57.54 19.47
CA ARG A 348 25.61 56.86 19.98
C ARG A 348 26.77 57.88 19.92
N PRO A 349 27.39 58.27 21.05
CA PRO A 349 28.53 59.17 20.99
C PRO A 349 29.70 58.48 20.28
N ARG A 350 30.31 59.18 19.31
CA ARG A 350 31.53 58.71 18.64
C ARG A 350 32.65 58.63 19.67
N ARG A 351 33.10 57.42 19.99
CA ARG A 351 34.29 57.19 20.81
C ARG A 351 35.49 57.57 19.95
N GLN A 352 36.17 58.69 20.25
CA GLN A 352 37.46 59.00 19.65
C GLN A 352 38.46 57.96 20.19
N THR A 353 38.92 57.07 19.33
CA THR A 353 40.08 56.22 19.59
C THR A 353 41.31 57.12 19.57
N ARG A 354 42.03 57.17 20.70
CA ARG A 354 43.30 57.88 20.84
C ARG A 354 44.45 56.92 20.56
#